data_AF-A0A2V2RJY4-F1
#
_entry.id   AF-A0A2V2RJY4-F1
#
_cell.length_a   1.000
_cell.length_b   1.000
_cell.length_c   1.000
_cell.angle_alpha   90.00
_cell.angle_beta   90.00
_cell.angle_gamma   90.00
#
_symmetry.space_group_name_H-M   'P 1'
#
loop_
_entity.id
_entity.type
_entity.pdbx_description
1 polymer ?
#
loop_
_entity_poly.entity_id
_entity_poly.type
_entity_poly.pdbx_seq_one_letter_code
_entity_poly.pdbx_strand_id
1 'polypeptide(L)'
;MKQNTKNKNQGRQTRSASDEGRRSRSNGSSGQQSLLEKFFIDQLQDIYYAEQQLLKAIPKMAQASTTEELEDAFNDHLKQTERHVKRLEKVFLIVGNKAEGKRCEAMDGLVKEAETIIKETKEGSVTRDAALIIAAQ
;
A
#
# COMPACT_ATOMS: atom_id res chain seq x y z
N MET A 1 -61.62 32.32 -63.00
CA MET A 1 -60.50 33.03 -63.65
C MET A 1 -59.29 32.86 -62.75
N LYS A 2 -58.27 32.09 -63.18
CA LYS A 2 -56.99 32.60 -63.73
C LYS A 2 -56.23 33.39 -62.63
N GLN A 3 -55.02 33.03 -62.18
CA GLN A 3 -53.93 32.35 -62.86
C GLN A 3 -52.86 31.87 -61.87
N ASN A 4 -52.31 30.70 -62.23
CA ASN A 4 -50.98 30.17 -61.93
C ASN A 4 -49.90 30.94 -62.72
N THR A 5 -48.62 30.79 -62.32
CA THR A 5 -47.32 30.94 -63.04
C THR A 5 -46.32 31.64 -62.14
N LYS A 6 -45.03 31.31 -61.99
CA LYS A 6 -43.99 30.38 -62.53
C LYS A 6 -42.85 30.49 -61.45
N ASN A 7 -41.82 29.66 -61.28
CA ASN A 7 -41.02 28.89 -62.23
C ASN A 7 -40.11 27.90 -61.46
N LYS A 8 -39.74 26.82 -62.15
CA LYS A 8 -38.73 25.81 -61.77
C LYS A 8 -37.31 26.38 -61.83
N ASN A 9 -36.37 25.82 -61.08
CA ASN A 9 -35.22 25.17 -61.71
C ASN A 9 -34.56 24.08 -60.83
N GLN A 10 -34.09 23.04 -61.49
CA GLN A 10 -33.65 21.75 -60.98
C GLN A 10 -32.12 21.68 -60.80
N GLY A 11 -31.68 20.74 -59.94
CA GLY A 11 -30.54 19.86 -60.24
C GLY A 11 -29.36 19.93 -59.27
N ARG A 12 -29.13 18.87 -58.49
CA ARG A 12 -28.19 17.76 -58.81
C ARG A 12 -27.88 16.91 -57.57
N GLN A 13 -27.98 15.60 -57.73
CA GLN A 13 -27.65 14.55 -56.75
C GLN A 13 -26.13 14.48 -56.49
N THR A 14 -25.74 14.17 -55.25
CA THR A 14 -24.59 13.29 -54.93
C THR A 14 -24.87 12.50 -53.65
N ARG A 15 -24.70 11.18 -53.73
CA ARG A 15 -24.73 10.19 -52.63
C ARG A 15 -23.37 10.18 -51.90
N SER A 16 -23.35 9.92 -50.59
CA SER A 16 -22.34 9.05 -49.97
C SER A 16 -22.72 8.66 -48.54
N ALA A 17 -22.70 7.36 -48.29
CA ALA A 17 -22.89 6.70 -47.02
C ALA A 17 -21.58 6.59 -46.22
N SER A 18 -21.69 6.59 -44.89
CA SER A 18 -20.85 5.91 -43.88
C SER A 18 -21.08 6.65 -42.55
N ASP A 19 -21.94 6.17 -41.65
CA ASP A 19 -21.64 5.09 -40.70
C ASP A 19 -20.24 5.19 -40.11
N GLU A 20 -20.08 5.96 -39.04
CA GLU A 20 -19.08 5.65 -38.01
C GLU A 20 -19.74 5.82 -36.63
N GLY A 21 -20.25 4.69 -36.14
CA GLY A 21 -20.64 4.51 -34.77
C GLY A 21 -19.54 4.98 -33.82
N ARG A 22 -19.89 5.93 -32.96
CA ARG A 22 -19.12 6.35 -31.80
C ARG A 22 -18.99 5.18 -30.83
N ARG A 23 -18.05 4.28 -31.10
CA ARG A 23 -17.59 3.28 -30.15
C ARG A 23 -16.98 4.02 -28.96
N SER A 24 -17.78 4.16 -27.91
CA SER A 24 -17.27 4.27 -26.55
C SER A 24 -16.17 3.23 -26.40
N ARG A 25 -14.92 3.69 -26.30
CA ARG A 25 -13.83 2.86 -25.80
C ARG A 25 -14.19 2.57 -24.35
N SER A 26 -14.92 1.48 -24.13
CA SER A 26 -14.89 0.79 -22.86
C SER A 26 -13.43 0.45 -22.60
N ASN A 27 -12.75 1.27 -21.81
CA ASN A 27 -11.44 0.92 -21.25
C ASN A 27 -11.68 -0.09 -20.13
N GLY A 28 -12.27 -1.23 -20.50
CA GLY A 28 -12.41 -2.42 -19.69
C GLY A 28 -11.17 -3.25 -19.88
N SER A 29 -10.02 -2.76 -19.40
CA SER A 29 -9.01 -3.68 -18.89
C SER A 29 -9.30 -3.85 -17.41
N SER A 30 -10.37 -4.57 -17.09
CA SER A 30 -10.37 -5.41 -15.90
C SER A 30 -9.39 -6.56 -16.18
N GLY A 31 -8.11 -6.20 -16.35
CA GLY A 31 -7.04 -7.11 -16.64
C GLY A 31 -6.91 -8.04 -15.46
N GLN A 32 -7.02 -9.34 -15.71
CA GLN A 32 -6.74 -10.32 -14.68
C GLN A 32 -5.33 -10.06 -14.16
N GLN A 33 -5.21 -9.55 -12.92
CA GLN A 33 -3.92 -9.41 -12.27
C GLN A 33 -3.22 -10.76 -12.28
N SER A 34 -1.95 -10.77 -12.68
CA SER A 34 -1.17 -12.01 -12.71
C SER A 34 -1.07 -12.61 -11.30
N LEU A 35 -0.83 -13.91 -11.19
CA LEU A 35 -0.64 -14.54 -9.87
C LEU A 35 0.52 -13.90 -9.09
N LEU A 36 1.59 -13.50 -9.79
CA LEU A 36 2.72 -12.81 -9.20
C LEU A 36 2.35 -11.39 -8.73
N GLU A 37 1.55 -10.65 -9.51
CA GLU A 37 1.08 -9.31 -9.12
C GLU A 37 0.20 -9.37 -7.88
N LYS A 38 -0.74 -10.33 -7.81
CA LYS A 38 -1.57 -10.55 -6.63
C LYS A 38 -0.70 -10.85 -5.40
N PHE A 39 0.23 -11.80 -5.54
CA PHE A 39 1.15 -12.15 -4.47
C PHE A 39 2.02 -10.96 -4.04
N PHE A 40 2.50 -10.15 -4.99
CA PHE A 40 3.26 -8.94 -4.69
C PHE A 40 2.44 -7.94 -3.86
N ILE A 41 1.19 -7.68 -4.24
CA ILE A 41 0.30 -6.80 -3.47
C ILE A 41 0.03 -7.39 -2.08
N ASP A 42 -0.26 -8.68 -1.96
CA ASP A 42 -0.45 -9.35 -0.67
C ASP A 42 0.78 -9.17 0.24
N GLN A 43 1.99 -9.40 -0.28
CA GLN A 43 3.22 -9.22 0.49
C GLN A 43 3.48 -7.75 0.85
N LEU A 44 3.07 -6.80 0.00
CA LEU A 44 3.15 -5.38 0.32
C LEU A 44 2.21 -5.00 1.47
N GLN A 45 1.02 -5.60 1.53
CA GLN A 45 0.08 -5.43 2.65
C GLN A 45 0.61 -6.06 3.95
N ASP A 46 1.25 -7.23 3.86
CA ASP A 46 1.84 -7.93 5.01
C ASP A 46 2.98 -7.10 5.63
N ILE A 47 3.93 -6.62 4.81
CA ILE A 47 5.05 -5.81 5.32
C ILE A 47 4.59 -4.44 5.82
N TYR A 48 3.57 -3.84 5.18
CA TYR A 48 2.99 -2.59 5.65
C TYR A 48 2.32 -2.75 7.01
N TYR A 49 1.61 -3.85 7.24
CA TYR A 49 1.11 -4.19 8.57
C TYR A 49 2.26 -4.35 9.57
N ALA A 50 3.32 -5.06 9.18
CA ALA A 50 4.44 -5.30 10.07
C ALA A 50 5.11 -4.00 10.56
N GLU A 51 5.38 -3.07 9.65
CA GLU A 51 5.95 -1.76 10.00
C GLU A 51 5.01 -0.95 10.91
N GLN A 52 3.70 -1.02 10.72
CA GLN A 52 2.71 -0.38 11.60
C GLN A 52 2.68 -0.99 13.01
N GLN A 53 2.97 -2.28 13.15
CA GLN A 53 3.10 -2.92 14.46
C GLN A 53 4.43 -2.56 15.13
N LEU A 54 5.52 -2.49 14.35
CA LEU A 54 6.84 -2.03 14.83
C LEU A 54 6.80 -0.61 15.38
N LEU A 55 6.04 0.32 14.77
CA LEU A 55 5.82 1.67 15.29
C LEU A 55 5.29 1.69 16.74
N LYS A 56 4.60 0.64 17.17
CA LYS A 56 4.06 0.51 18.53
C LYS A 56 4.97 -0.30 19.45
N ALA A 57 5.69 -1.28 18.90
CA ALA A 57 6.54 -2.19 19.68
C ALA A 57 7.88 -1.55 20.03
N ILE A 58 8.56 -0.92 19.05
CA ILE A 58 9.90 -0.35 19.22
C ILE A 58 9.97 0.66 20.38
N PRO A 59 9.01 1.59 20.57
CA PRO A 59 9.06 2.52 21.71
C PRO A 59 9.03 1.82 23.07
N LYS A 60 8.35 0.67 23.18
CA LYS A 60 8.32 -0.13 24.41
C LYS A 60 9.65 -0.82 24.66
N MET A 61 10.31 -1.30 23.60
CA MET A 61 11.63 -1.94 23.68
C MET A 61 12.71 -0.92 24.04
N ALA A 62 12.66 0.28 23.44
CA ALA A 62 13.53 1.39 23.79
C ALA A 62 13.44 1.72 25.29
N GLN A 63 12.22 1.97 25.79
CA GLN A 63 11.98 2.26 27.21
C GLN A 63 12.37 1.12 28.16
N ALA A 64 12.30 -0.12 27.71
CA ALA A 64 12.66 -1.28 28.52
C ALA A 64 14.16 -1.59 28.52
N SER A 65 14.93 -0.96 27.64
CA SER A 65 16.38 -1.12 27.53
C SER A 65 17.08 -0.49 28.73
N THR A 66 18.21 -1.07 29.12
CA THR A 66 19.00 -0.61 30.27
C THR A 66 20.18 0.25 29.85
N THR A 67 20.75 -0.04 28.69
CA THR A 67 21.89 0.69 28.11
C THR A 67 21.42 1.79 27.17
N GLU A 68 22.07 2.96 27.24
CA GLU A 68 21.79 4.11 26.38
C GLU A 68 22.00 3.75 24.91
N GLU A 69 23.02 2.96 24.61
CA GLU A 69 23.32 2.51 23.25
C GLU A 69 22.21 1.64 22.65
N LEU A 70 21.57 0.78 23.46
CA LEU A 70 20.47 -0.05 22.99
C LEU A 70 19.17 0.76 22.83
N GLU A 71 18.90 1.68 23.76
CA GLU A 71 17.77 2.61 23.64
C GLU A 71 17.90 3.46 22.36
N ASP A 72 19.09 4.01 22.10
CA ASP A 72 19.39 4.79 20.90
C ASP A 72 19.23 3.97 19.62
N ALA A 73 19.70 2.71 19.63
CA ALA A 73 19.53 1.81 18.49
C ALA A 73 18.04 1.58 18.15
N PHE A 74 17.18 1.38 19.18
CA PHE A 74 15.74 1.29 18.97
C PHE A 74 15.13 2.60 18.48
N ASN A 75 15.53 3.74 19.04
CA ASN A 75 15.03 5.05 18.61
C ASN A 75 15.42 5.38 17.16
N ASP A 76 16.61 5.00 16.73
CA ASP A 76 17.03 5.15 15.34
C ASP A 76 16.31 4.19 14.40
N HIS A 77 16.04 2.97 14.85
CA HIS A 77 15.23 2.01 14.10
C HIS A 77 13.78 2.50 13.97
N LEU A 78 13.20 3.12 15.01
CA LEU A 78 11.88 3.74 14.94
C LEU A 78 11.82 4.79 13.82
N LYS A 79 12.81 5.69 13.75
CA LYS A 79 12.91 6.69 12.67
C LYS A 79 13.05 6.04 11.29
N GLN A 80 13.70 4.87 11.18
CA GLN A 80 13.78 4.10 9.94
C GLN A 80 12.41 3.53 9.56
N THR A 81 11.74 2.85 10.49
CA THR A 81 10.38 2.31 10.33
C THR A 81 9.38 3.38 9.87
N GLU A 82 9.39 4.58 10.47
CA GLU A 82 8.54 5.69 10.02
C GLU A 82 8.80 6.07 8.55
N ARG A 83 10.06 6.03 8.10
CA ARG A 83 10.41 6.27 6.69
C ARG A 83 9.99 5.09 5.81
N HIS A 84 10.05 3.86 6.31
CA HIS A 84 9.63 2.67 5.57
C HIS A 84 8.13 2.69 5.31
N VAL A 85 7.31 3.01 6.32
CA VAL A 85 5.86 3.22 6.16
C VAL A 85 5.58 4.21 5.02
N LYS A 86 6.22 5.39 5.05
CA LYS A 86 6.07 6.41 4.00
C LYS A 86 6.55 5.94 2.62
N ARG A 87 7.55 5.06 2.56
CA ARG A 87 8.02 4.46 1.29
C ARG A 87 7.00 3.45 0.77
N LEU A 88 6.45 2.61 1.63
CA LEU A 88 5.42 1.64 1.27
C LEU A 88 4.16 2.34 0.76
N GLU A 89 3.72 3.41 1.40
CA GLU A 89 2.61 4.25 0.91
C GLU A 89 2.85 4.77 -0.52
N LYS A 90 4.09 5.22 -0.82
CA LYS A 90 4.47 5.61 -2.18
C LYS A 90 4.45 4.43 -3.16
N VAL A 91 4.89 3.25 -2.73
CA VAL A 91 4.84 2.03 -3.56
C VAL A 91 3.39 1.67 -3.88
N PHE A 92 2.50 1.67 -2.88
CA PHE A 92 1.06 1.46 -3.09
C PHE A 92 0.47 2.41 -4.13
N LEU A 93 0.82 3.70 -4.05
CA LEU A 93 0.40 4.71 -5.03
C LEU A 93 0.92 4.37 -6.45
N ILE A 94 2.19 4.00 -6.58
CA ILE A 94 2.82 3.65 -7.87
C ILE A 94 2.12 2.46 -8.52
N VAL A 95 1.74 1.45 -7.72
CA VAL A 95 1.07 0.25 -8.23
C VAL A 95 -0.45 0.39 -8.28
N GLY A 96 -0.99 1.60 -8.07
CA GLY A 96 -2.43 1.88 -8.19
C GLY A 96 -3.30 1.16 -7.14
N ASN A 97 -2.74 0.82 -5.98
CA ASN A 97 -3.45 0.15 -4.90
C ASN A 97 -3.54 1.06 -3.66
N LYS A 98 -4.55 0.83 -2.82
CA LYS A 98 -4.67 1.53 -1.54
C LYS A 98 -3.68 0.92 -0.54
N ALA A 99 -2.99 1.77 0.21
CA ALA A 99 -2.18 1.32 1.35
C ALA A 99 -3.10 0.77 2.44
N GLU A 100 -3.10 -0.54 2.59
CA GLU A 100 -3.90 -1.26 3.58
C GLU A 100 -3.08 -2.40 4.14
N GLY A 101 -2.99 -2.47 5.46
CA GLY A 101 -2.25 -3.54 6.12
C GLY A 101 -3.12 -4.79 6.21
N LYS A 102 -2.57 -5.94 5.82
CA LYS A 102 -3.18 -7.23 6.07
C LYS A 102 -2.55 -7.82 7.32
N ARG A 103 -3.37 -8.30 8.24
CA ARG A 103 -2.89 -8.83 9.51
C ARG A 103 -1.88 -9.96 9.28
N CYS A 104 -0.69 -9.80 9.84
CA CYS A 104 0.38 -10.78 9.80
C CYS A 104 0.55 -11.42 11.18
N GLU A 105 0.14 -12.68 11.32
CA GLU A 105 0.23 -13.42 12.58
C GLU A 105 1.69 -13.63 13.02
N ALA A 106 2.61 -13.77 12.08
CA ALA A 106 4.02 -13.88 12.37
C ALA A 106 4.54 -12.62 13.08
N MET A 107 4.21 -11.43 12.56
CA MET A 107 4.61 -10.18 13.20
C MET A 107 3.94 -10.00 14.57
N ASP A 108 2.66 -10.33 14.70
CA ASP A 108 1.97 -10.30 16.00
C ASP A 108 2.67 -11.21 17.03
N GLY A 109 3.16 -12.39 16.59
CA GLY A 109 3.95 -13.31 17.40
C GLY A 109 5.26 -12.69 17.88
N LEU A 110 6.04 -12.10 16.97
CA LEU A 110 7.32 -11.46 17.29
C LEU A 110 7.15 -10.27 18.25
N VAL A 111 6.13 -9.43 18.03
CA VAL A 111 5.83 -8.31 18.94
C VAL A 111 5.45 -8.84 20.32
N LYS A 112 4.64 -9.90 20.38
CA LYS A 112 4.23 -10.52 21.65
C LYS A 112 5.42 -11.15 22.38
N GLU A 113 6.37 -11.75 21.66
CA GLU A 113 7.59 -12.28 22.23
C GLU A 113 8.43 -11.17 22.88
N ALA A 114 8.66 -10.06 22.18
CA ALA A 114 9.33 -8.88 22.74
C ALA A 114 8.62 -8.36 24.01
N GLU A 115 7.29 -8.23 23.99
CA GLU A 115 6.51 -7.84 25.16
C GLU A 115 6.59 -8.84 26.32
N THR A 116 6.77 -10.13 26.03
CA THR A 116 6.91 -11.20 27.02
C THR A 116 8.30 -11.12 27.67
N ILE A 117 9.35 -10.92 26.87
CA ILE A 117 10.71 -10.67 27.34
C ILE A 117 10.77 -9.49 28.31
N ILE A 118 10.09 -8.37 28.00
CA ILE A 118 10.04 -7.21 28.91
C ILE A 118 9.44 -7.60 30.27
N LYS A 119 8.40 -8.45 30.29
CA LYS A 119 7.71 -8.87 31.51
C LYS A 119 8.48 -9.92 32.31
N GLU A 120 9.16 -10.84 31.64
CA GLU A 120 9.79 -12.01 32.27
C GLU A 120 11.26 -11.79 32.65
N THR A 121 11.91 -10.78 32.08
CA THR A 121 13.27 -10.39 32.46
C THR A 121 13.26 -9.33 33.56
N LYS A 122 14.31 -9.32 34.38
CA LYS A 122 14.47 -8.33 35.45
C LYS A 122 14.76 -6.94 34.88
N GLU A 123 14.10 -5.92 35.41
CA GLU A 123 14.32 -4.51 35.06
C GLU A 123 15.74 -4.04 35.40
N GLY A 124 16.33 -3.29 34.48
CA GLY A 124 17.70 -2.79 34.58
C GLY A 124 18.77 -3.88 34.49
N SER A 125 18.44 -5.08 33.98
CA SER A 125 19.40 -6.18 33.88
C SER A 125 19.98 -6.30 32.46
N VAL A 126 21.27 -6.60 32.37
CA VAL A 126 21.93 -6.93 31.09
C VAL A 126 21.31 -8.14 30.38
N THR A 127 20.65 -9.03 31.13
CA THR A 127 19.88 -10.14 30.57
C THR A 127 18.66 -9.66 29.79
N ARG A 128 17.99 -8.59 30.25
CA ARG A 128 16.89 -7.97 29.51
C ARG A 128 17.39 -7.41 28.20
N ASP A 129 18.48 -6.63 28.21
CA ASP A 129 19.06 -6.04 27.00
C ASP A 129 19.46 -7.12 25.98
N ALA A 130 20.13 -8.19 26.43
CA ALA A 130 20.48 -9.32 25.56
C ALA A 130 19.23 -9.99 24.94
N ALA A 131 18.17 -10.18 25.73
CA ALA A 131 16.93 -10.76 25.24
C ALA A 131 16.19 -9.83 24.26
N LEU A 132 16.18 -8.50 24.53
CA LEU A 132 15.60 -7.50 23.62
C LEU A 132 16.35 -7.45 22.28
N ILE A 133 17.68 -7.59 22.29
CA ILE A 133 18.48 -7.69 21.06
C ILE A 133 18.08 -8.93 20.26
N ILE A 134 17.94 -10.09 20.91
CA ILE A 134 17.52 -11.33 20.25
C ILE A 134 16.12 -11.17 19.63
N ALA A 135 15.19 -10.53 20.33
CA ALA A 135 13.83 -10.31 19.84
C ALA A 135 13.75 -9.33 18.66
N ALA A 136 14.77 -8.48 18.47
CA ALA A 136 14.79 -7.44 17.46
C ALA A 136 15.46 -7.84 16.13
N GLN A 137 16.21 -8.96 16.12
CA GLN A 137 16.97 -9.45 14.96
C GLN A 137 16.10 -10.16 13.93
#